data_AF-G8ZQR1-F1
#
_entry.id   AF-G8ZQR1-F1
#
_cell.length_a   1.000
_cell.length_b   1.000
_cell.length_c   1.000
_cell.angle_alpha   90.00
_cell.angle_beta   90.00
_cell.angle_gamma   90.00
#
_symmetry.space_group_name_H-M   'P 1'
#
loop_
_entity.id
_entity.type
_entity.pdbx_description
1 polymer ?
#
loop_
_entity_poly.entity_id
_entity_poly.type
_entity_poly.pdbx_seq_one_letter_code
_entity_poly.pdbx_strand_id
1 'polypeptide(L)'
;MVDKPVAIETMKNGFLVVPFKLPQSAVLKSSHTGFHYTFVKKHQSKLETEQNSLFIVNIPLLTHLDNVKNVFNKICSQSDTVSHIEDLMYNDEFGLQEVDLSALTSDLMSPEKASEVRYTPRNTALLKFLDKASLDNCWDALRKYTADSRDSLIEWEYQSPTVATFINFYKPIDVEHLKEDIYTHMKIFQQREQESKEAAQSSIVDEDGFTLVVGHNTKSLNSIRKKILNKNPLSKHENKQAPPSAVDKKVKKDFYRFQIRERKKLEINQLLTKFKEDQEQIKVMKAKRKFNPYT
;
A
#
# COMPACT_ATOMS: atom_id res chain seq x y z
N MET A 1 -4.76 29.51 47.24
CA MET A 1 -3.76 29.30 46.18
C MET A 1 -4.39 28.32 45.20
N VAL A 2 -5.00 28.83 44.14
CA VAL A 2 -5.57 27.97 43.09
C VAL A 2 -4.41 27.63 42.17
N ASP A 3 -4.02 26.37 42.11
CA ASP A 3 -2.99 25.88 41.21
C ASP A 3 -3.32 26.37 39.79
N LYS A 4 -2.46 27.25 39.24
CA LYS A 4 -2.56 27.61 37.83
C LYS A 4 -2.48 26.30 37.04
N PRO A 5 -3.42 26.02 36.11
CA PRO A 5 -3.35 24.79 35.34
C PRO A 5 -2.03 24.76 34.57
N VAL A 6 -1.15 23.84 34.97
CA VAL A 6 0.18 23.66 34.37
C VAL A 6 -0.02 23.40 32.89
N ALA A 7 0.41 24.34 32.04
CA ALA A 7 0.40 24.13 30.61
C ALA A 7 1.40 23.03 30.28
N ILE A 8 0.95 22.00 29.57
CA ILE A 8 1.82 20.90 29.14
C ILE A 8 2.60 21.40 27.93
N GLU A 9 3.86 21.80 28.14
CA GLU A 9 4.75 22.26 27.07
C GLU A 9 5.26 21.10 26.21
N THR A 10 5.58 19.97 26.86
CA THR A 10 6.13 18.78 26.21
C THR A 10 5.41 17.52 26.66
N MET A 11 5.10 16.66 25.70
CA MET A 11 4.52 15.35 25.92
C MET A 11 5.60 14.33 26.29
N LYS A 12 5.22 13.25 26.99
CA LYS A 12 6.13 12.18 27.43
C LYS A 12 6.97 11.54 26.32
N ASN A 13 6.45 11.54 25.09
CA ASN A 13 7.09 10.99 23.89
C ASN A 13 8.02 12.00 23.17
N GLY A 14 8.25 13.17 23.78
CA GLY A 14 9.14 14.22 23.28
C GLY A 14 8.53 15.11 22.20
N PHE A 15 7.20 15.13 22.06
CA PHE A 15 6.52 16.09 21.20
C PHE A 15 6.29 17.41 21.94
N LEU A 16 6.58 18.50 21.25
CA LEU A 16 6.27 19.85 21.69
C LEU A 16 4.81 20.19 21.36
N VAL A 17 4.07 20.75 22.32
CA VAL A 17 2.66 21.12 22.14
C VAL A 17 2.57 22.57 21.72
N VAL A 18 2.23 22.85 20.47
CA VAL A 18 2.17 24.21 19.91
C VAL A 18 0.70 24.66 19.78
N PRO A 19 0.22 25.55 20.67
CA PRO A 19 -1.14 26.05 20.61
C PRO A 19 -1.26 27.25 19.65
N PHE A 20 -2.34 27.26 18.87
CA PHE A 20 -2.75 28.39 18.03
C PHE A 20 -4.14 28.88 18.42
N LYS A 21 -4.36 30.19 18.43
CA LYS A 21 -5.69 30.75 18.63
C LYS A 21 -6.55 30.50 17.38
N LEU A 22 -7.79 30.09 17.60
CA LEU A 22 -8.80 30.00 16.55
C LEU A 22 -9.40 31.38 16.26
N PRO A 23 -9.72 31.70 15.00
CA PRO A 23 -10.40 32.95 14.67
C PRO A 23 -11.80 32.99 15.28
N GLN A 24 -12.25 34.19 15.61
CA GLN A 24 -13.61 34.39 16.10
C GLN A 24 -14.61 34.19 14.96
N SER A 25 -15.56 33.27 15.15
CA SER A 25 -16.68 33.07 14.23
C SER A 25 -17.95 33.66 14.83
N ALA A 26 -18.71 34.40 14.01
CA ALA A 26 -19.97 35.00 14.43
C ALA A 26 -21.02 33.98 14.94
N VAL A 27 -20.89 32.71 14.52
CA VAL A 27 -21.82 31.63 14.89
C VAL A 27 -21.46 31.00 16.24
N LEU A 28 -20.17 30.95 16.58
CA LEU A 28 -19.69 30.37 17.82
C LEU A 28 -19.74 31.44 18.92
N LYS A 29 -20.84 31.46 19.68
CA LYS A 29 -21.06 32.37 20.82
C LYS A 29 -20.23 32.00 22.06
N SER A 30 -19.09 31.34 21.91
CA SER A 30 -18.26 30.94 23.04
C SER A 30 -17.53 32.16 23.62
N SER A 31 -17.71 32.40 24.92
CA SER A 31 -17.03 33.45 25.70
C SER A 31 -15.54 33.21 25.91
N HIS A 32 -15.02 32.08 25.41
CA HIS A 32 -13.65 31.64 25.60
C HIS A 32 -12.97 31.45 24.24
N THR A 33 -11.72 31.92 24.13
CA THR A 33 -10.88 31.72 22.96
C THR A 33 -10.56 30.23 22.81
N GLY A 34 -10.98 29.63 21.70
CA GLY A 34 -10.62 28.26 21.36
C GLY A 34 -9.17 28.17 20.88
N PHE A 35 -8.52 27.04 21.15
CA PHE A 35 -7.16 26.79 20.71
C PHE A 35 -7.09 25.50 19.89
N HIS A 36 -6.31 25.54 18.81
CA HIS A 36 -5.89 24.35 18.05
C HIS A 36 -4.50 23.95 18.51
N TYR A 37 -4.30 22.67 18.84
CA TYR A 37 -3.02 22.16 19.31
C TYR A 37 -2.37 21.32 18.23
N THR A 38 -1.22 21.75 17.73
CA THR A 38 -0.35 20.94 16.87
C THR A 38 0.77 20.34 17.70
N PHE A 39 1.30 19.20 17.26
CA PHE A 39 2.43 18.55 17.94
C PHE A 39 3.62 18.50 17.01
N VAL A 40 4.77 18.97 17.48
CA VAL A 40 5.98 19.10 16.67
C VAL A 40 7.13 18.32 17.30
N LYS A 41 7.92 17.62 16.47
CA LYS A 41 9.13 16.90 16.89
C LYS A 41 10.20 17.00 15.82
N LYS A 42 11.48 17.05 16.20
CA LYS A 42 12.58 16.94 15.23
C LYS A 42 12.54 15.56 14.56
N HIS A 43 12.47 15.53 13.23
CA HIS A 43 12.49 14.29 12.48
C HIS A 43 13.93 13.78 12.32
N GLN A 44 14.10 12.47 12.41
CA GLN A 44 15.39 11.80 12.22
C GLN A 44 15.20 10.72 11.16
N SER A 45 15.85 10.89 10.02
CA SER A 45 15.82 9.95 8.90
C SER A 45 17.21 9.74 8.33
N LYS A 46 17.37 8.58 7.71
CA LYS A 46 18.56 8.27 6.89
C LYS A 46 18.40 8.78 5.46
N LEU A 47 17.17 9.06 5.02
CA LEU A 47 16.89 9.58 3.69
C LEU A 47 17.37 11.04 3.60
N GLU A 48 18.16 11.34 2.58
CA GLU A 48 18.69 12.70 2.35
C GLU A 48 17.58 13.72 2.09
N THR A 49 16.51 13.30 1.41
CA THR A 49 15.33 14.14 1.14
C THR A 49 14.61 14.60 2.39
N GLU A 50 14.65 13.81 3.46
CA GLU A 50 13.98 14.07 4.74
C GLU A 50 14.90 14.70 5.80
N GLN A 51 16.17 14.97 5.48
CA GLN A 51 17.07 15.64 6.43
C GLN A 51 16.57 17.05 6.73
N ASN A 52 16.96 17.56 7.91
CA ASN A 52 16.60 18.90 8.37
C ASN A 52 15.08 19.17 8.35
N SER A 53 14.27 18.21 8.80
CA SER A 53 12.82 18.36 8.83
C SER A 53 12.21 18.25 10.24
N LEU A 54 11.06 18.89 10.41
CA LEU A 54 10.21 18.76 11.59
C LEU A 54 9.01 17.88 11.26
N PHE A 55 8.73 16.91 12.12
CA PHE A 55 7.53 16.09 12.07
C PHE A 55 6.39 16.79 12.82
N ILE A 56 5.32 17.10 12.10
CA ILE A 56 4.17 17.84 12.61
C ILE A 56 2.94 16.92 12.59
N VAL A 57 2.17 16.93 13.67
CA VAL A 57 0.94 16.14 13.84
C VAL A 57 -0.22 17.06 14.16
N ASN A 58 -1.42 16.68 13.69
CA ASN A 58 -2.65 17.42 13.85
C ASN A 58 -2.58 18.82 13.22
N ILE A 59 -2.26 18.86 11.94
CA ILE A 59 -2.11 20.11 11.19
C ILE A 59 -3.49 20.76 11.01
N PRO A 60 -3.61 22.09 11.05
CA PRO A 60 -4.88 22.77 10.80
C PRO A 60 -5.45 22.47 9.41
N LEU A 61 -6.77 22.63 9.27
CA LEU A 61 -7.49 22.41 8.02
C LEU A 61 -6.96 23.29 6.88
N LEU A 62 -6.79 22.70 5.69
CA LEU A 62 -6.35 23.38 4.46
C LEU A 62 -5.04 24.15 4.63
N THR A 63 -4.09 23.50 5.31
CA THR A 63 -2.76 24.08 5.48
C THR A 63 -1.94 23.93 4.20
N HIS A 64 -1.51 25.07 3.65
CA HIS A 64 -0.59 25.17 2.51
C HIS A 64 0.78 25.69 2.97
N LEU A 65 1.80 25.50 2.13
CA LEU A 65 3.18 25.92 2.42
C LEU A 65 3.28 27.41 2.82
N ASP A 66 2.53 28.28 2.16
CA ASP A 66 2.54 29.73 2.42
C ASP A 66 1.97 30.07 3.80
N ASN A 67 0.89 29.38 4.21
CA ASN A 67 0.30 29.58 5.54
C ASN A 67 1.29 29.16 6.64
N VAL A 68 1.94 28.00 6.46
CA VAL A 68 2.96 27.52 7.40
C VAL A 68 4.12 28.50 7.47
N LYS A 69 4.63 28.98 6.31
CA LYS A 69 5.69 29.99 6.25
C LYS A 69 5.32 31.25 7.01
N ASN A 70 4.12 31.78 6.78
CA ASN A 70 3.65 33.00 7.46
C ASN A 70 3.58 32.81 8.97
N VAL A 71 3.01 31.71 9.46
CA VAL A 71 2.87 31.45 10.90
C VAL A 71 4.22 31.20 11.56
N PHE A 72 5.07 30.37 10.96
CA PHE A 72 6.39 30.06 11.51
C PHE A 72 7.31 31.28 11.49
N ASN A 73 7.24 32.13 10.46
CA ASN A 73 7.97 33.39 10.42
C ASN A 73 7.48 34.37 11.50
N LYS A 74 6.16 34.44 11.76
CA LYS A 74 5.61 35.21 12.89
C LYS A 74 6.18 34.70 14.23
N ILE A 75 6.22 33.38 14.47
CA ILE A 75 6.83 32.78 15.68
C ILE A 75 8.33 33.11 15.79
N CYS A 76 9.07 32.99 14.69
CA CYS A 76 10.50 33.28 14.68
C CYS A 76 10.77 34.78 14.94
N SER A 77 9.94 35.67 14.40
CA SER A 77 10.03 37.11 14.65
C SER A 77 9.76 37.49 16.11
N GLN A 78 8.86 36.78 16.81
CA GLN A 78 8.62 37.00 18.25
C GLN A 78 9.82 36.59 19.12
N SER A 79 10.71 35.75 18.61
CA SER A 79 11.84 35.17 19.34
C SER A 79 13.21 35.65 18.84
N ASP A 80 13.23 36.66 17.96
CA ASP A 80 14.40 37.21 17.28
C ASP A 80 15.26 36.14 16.55
N THR A 81 14.61 35.15 15.95
CA THR A 81 15.27 34.09 15.17
C THR A 81 14.88 34.15 13.70
N VAL A 82 15.70 33.54 12.84
CA VAL A 82 15.45 33.42 11.40
C VAL A 82 15.46 31.95 11.01
N SER A 83 14.42 31.52 10.29
CA SER A 83 14.30 30.18 9.73
C SER A 83 13.81 30.22 8.28
N HIS A 84 14.47 29.49 7.40
CA HIS A 84 14.06 29.34 6.01
C HIS A 84 13.42 27.97 5.78
N ILE A 85 12.12 27.99 5.47
CA ILE A 85 11.34 26.79 5.12
C ILE A 85 11.42 26.57 3.62
N GLU A 86 11.79 25.36 3.23
CA GLU A 86 11.88 24.93 1.83
C GLU A 86 10.50 24.46 1.36
N ASP A 87 10.02 23.35 1.94
CA ASP A 87 8.85 22.62 1.45
C ASP A 87 8.05 21.94 2.59
N LEU A 88 6.79 21.60 2.29
CA LEU A 88 5.89 20.85 3.16
C LEU A 88 5.59 19.49 2.52
N MET A 89 6.34 18.47 2.95
CA MET A 89 6.28 17.13 2.39
C MET A 89 5.19 16.29 3.06
N TYR A 90 4.59 15.38 2.28
CA TYR A 90 3.63 14.36 2.70
C TYR A 90 2.36 14.90 3.38
N ASN A 91 1.93 16.11 3.02
CA ASN A 91 0.69 16.70 3.50
C ASN A 91 -0.53 16.10 2.78
N ASP A 92 -0.99 14.94 3.26
CA ASP A 92 -2.25 14.32 2.82
C ASP A 92 -3.32 14.44 3.91
N GLU A 93 -4.06 15.54 3.87
CA GLU A 93 -5.13 15.82 4.82
C GLU A 93 -6.35 14.90 4.61
N PHE A 94 -6.71 14.68 3.35
CA PHE A 94 -7.94 13.98 2.98
C PHE A 94 -7.75 12.47 2.82
N GLY A 95 -6.51 11.97 2.83
CA GLY A 95 -6.19 10.56 2.66
C GLY A 95 -6.37 10.09 1.21
N LEU A 96 -6.17 10.98 0.24
CA LEU A 96 -6.36 10.65 -1.18
C LEU A 96 -5.14 9.94 -1.78
N GLN A 97 -3.97 10.07 -1.16
CA GLN A 97 -2.69 9.57 -1.64
C GLN A 97 -2.10 8.46 -0.75
N GLU A 98 -2.92 7.87 0.14
CA GLU A 98 -2.46 6.80 1.04
C GLU A 98 -1.94 5.56 0.29
N VAL A 99 -2.52 5.27 -0.88
CA VAL A 99 -2.12 4.12 -1.71
C VAL A 99 -1.86 4.57 -3.14
N ASP A 100 -0.61 4.45 -3.58
CA ASP A 100 -0.24 4.68 -4.98
C ASP A 100 -0.56 3.45 -5.85
N LEU A 101 -1.73 3.48 -6.49
CA LEU A 101 -2.17 2.46 -7.45
C LEU A 101 -1.24 2.34 -8.68
N SER A 102 -0.61 3.45 -9.07
CA SER A 102 0.29 3.50 -10.22
C SER A 102 1.55 2.69 -9.93
N ALA A 103 2.20 2.93 -8.79
CA ALA A 103 3.39 2.17 -8.39
C ALA A 103 3.09 0.69 -8.07
N LEU A 104 1.90 0.37 -7.55
CA LEU A 104 1.54 -1.03 -7.26
C LEU A 104 1.41 -1.89 -8.54
N THR A 105 0.87 -1.29 -9.60
CA THR A 105 0.55 -2.01 -10.84
C THR A 105 1.65 -1.84 -11.89
N SER A 106 2.25 -0.66 -11.97
CA SER A 106 3.27 -0.28 -12.94
C SER A 106 4.63 -0.09 -12.28
N ASP A 107 5.66 -0.50 -12.99
CA ASP A 107 7.06 -0.37 -12.57
C ASP A 107 7.77 0.78 -13.32
N LEU A 108 7.03 1.43 -14.23
CA LEU A 108 7.56 2.37 -15.20
C LEU A 108 7.70 3.78 -14.62
N MET A 109 6.92 4.07 -13.58
CA MET A 109 6.85 5.37 -12.89
C MET A 109 7.23 5.24 -11.42
N SER A 110 7.48 4.02 -10.92
CA SER A 110 7.84 3.82 -9.52
C SER A 110 9.27 4.29 -9.26
N PRO A 111 9.55 4.91 -8.10
CA PRO A 111 10.92 5.20 -7.70
C PRO A 111 11.73 3.90 -7.67
N GLU A 112 12.99 3.96 -8.13
CA GLU A 112 13.87 2.80 -8.31
C GLU A 112 14.08 1.98 -7.02
N LYS A 113 13.79 2.55 -5.85
CA LYS A 113 13.92 1.91 -4.54
C LYS A 113 12.60 1.91 -3.77
N ALA A 114 12.04 0.72 -3.56
CA ALA A 114 10.88 0.51 -2.68
C ALA A 114 11.10 0.96 -1.22
N SER A 115 12.36 1.18 -0.80
CA SER A 115 12.71 1.69 0.53
C SER A 115 12.38 3.17 0.76
N GLU A 116 11.97 3.89 -0.29
CA GLU A 116 11.67 5.32 -0.23
C GLU A 116 10.17 5.62 0.00
N VAL A 117 9.30 4.61 -0.12
CA VAL A 117 7.86 4.79 0.11
C VAL A 117 7.59 4.68 1.61
N ARG A 118 7.50 5.84 2.26
CA ARG A 118 7.20 5.93 3.68
C ARG A 118 5.69 5.92 3.89
N TYR A 119 5.24 5.15 4.87
CA TYR A 119 3.91 5.31 5.44
C TYR A 119 3.93 6.48 6.42
N THR A 120 3.32 7.61 6.05
CA THR A 120 3.04 8.70 6.98
C THR A 120 1.66 8.48 7.62
N PRO A 121 1.55 8.52 8.95
CA PRO A 121 0.25 8.47 9.61
C PRO A 121 -0.65 9.62 9.13
N ARG A 122 -1.97 9.40 9.11
CA ARG A 122 -2.94 10.41 8.70
C ARG A 122 -2.79 11.70 9.51
N ASN A 123 -2.98 12.85 8.83
CA ASN A 123 -2.88 14.19 9.43
C ASN A 123 -1.51 14.46 10.09
N THR A 124 -0.46 14.02 9.41
CA THR A 124 0.92 14.35 9.75
C THR A 124 1.64 14.86 8.50
N ALA A 125 2.62 15.74 8.68
CA ALA A 125 3.46 16.19 7.58
C ALA A 125 4.90 16.39 8.05
N LEU A 126 5.81 16.50 7.08
CA LEU A 126 7.20 16.87 7.31
C LEU A 126 7.44 18.27 6.77
N LEU A 127 7.85 19.18 7.65
CA LEU A 127 8.27 20.52 7.28
C LEU A 127 9.77 20.52 7.05
N LYS A 128 10.21 20.70 5.81
CA LYS A 128 11.63 20.70 5.43
C LYS A 128 12.22 22.11 5.49
N PHE A 129 13.39 22.22 6.10
CA PHE A 129 14.15 23.46 6.18
C PHE A 129 15.35 23.39 5.23
N LEU A 130 15.76 24.55 4.73
CA LEU A 130 16.91 24.67 3.84
C LEU A 130 18.20 24.18 4.54
N ASP A 131 18.41 24.63 5.78
CA ASP A 131 19.63 24.36 6.55
C ASP A 131 19.31 23.81 7.95
N LYS A 132 20.26 23.07 8.52
CA LYS A 132 20.19 22.59 9.91
C LYS A 132 20.08 23.73 10.93
N ALA A 133 20.78 24.84 10.69
CA ALA A 133 20.70 26.02 11.56
C ALA A 133 19.29 26.63 11.59
N SER A 134 18.61 26.69 10.44
CA SER A 134 17.22 27.16 10.36
C SER A 134 16.27 26.28 11.16
N LEU A 135 16.47 24.96 11.14
CA LEU A 135 15.69 24.03 11.96
C LEU A 135 15.94 24.24 13.45
N ASP A 136 17.20 24.36 13.87
CA ASP A 136 17.55 24.53 15.28
C ASP A 136 17.02 25.87 15.82
N ASN A 137 17.16 26.95 15.05
CA ASN A 137 16.57 28.26 15.36
C ASN A 137 15.05 28.18 15.52
N CYS A 138 14.37 27.56 14.55
CA CYS A 138 12.92 27.39 14.60
C CYS A 138 12.47 26.54 15.80
N TRP A 139 13.22 25.48 16.11
CA TRP A 139 12.93 24.63 17.27
C TRP A 139 13.06 25.39 18.59
N ASP A 140 14.06 26.26 18.71
CA ASP A 140 14.26 27.09 19.90
C ASP A 140 13.19 28.17 20.03
N ALA A 141 12.78 28.76 18.91
CA ALA A 141 11.65 29.68 18.83
C ALA A 141 10.35 29.01 19.28
N LEU A 142 10.07 27.80 18.78
CA LEU A 142 8.89 27.03 19.16
C LEU A 142 8.90 26.70 20.65
N ARG A 143 10.04 26.28 21.23
CA ARG A 143 10.14 26.01 22.67
C ARG A 143 9.84 27.24 23.52
N LYS A 144 10.31 28.41 23.11
CA LYS A 144 9.98 29.69 23.78
C LYS A 144 8.50 30.01 23.64
N TYR A 145 7.94 29.87 22.44
CA TYR A 145 6.54 30.12 22.14
C TYR A 145 5.59 29.24 22.98
N THR A 146 5.93 27.98 23.22
CA THR A 146 5.11 27.09 24.05
C THR A 146 5.14 27.42 25.54
N ALA A 147 6.23 28.01 26.02
CA ALA A 147 6.38 28.46 27.40
C ALA A 147 5.74 29.85 27.62
N ASP A 148 5.40 30.56 26.54
CA ASP A 148 4.89 31.91 26.61
C ASP A 148 3.42 31.97 27.05
N SER A 149 2.98 33.15 27.47
CA SER A 149 1.63 33.37 27.98
C SER A 149 0.56 33.11 26.90
N ARG A 150 -0.64 32.66 27.30
CA ARG A 150 -1.73 32.39 26.34
C ARG A 150 -2.19 33.62 25.54
N ASP A 151 -1.85 34.81 26.02
CA ASP A 151 -2.24 36.07 25.41
C ASP A 151 -1.32 36.48 24.25
N SER A 152 -0.05 36.05 24.21
CA SER A 152 0.89 36.30 23.11
C SER A 152 0.79 35.26 21.98
N LEU A 153 -0.05 34.23 22.13
CA LEU A 153 -0.26 33.20 21.12
C LEU A 153 -0.80 33.79 19.81
N ILE A 154 -0.29 33.26 18.72
CA ILE A 154 -0.62 33.68 17.35
C ILE A 154 -1.95 33.04 16.94
N GLU A 155 -2.75 33.82 16.22
CA GLU A 155 -3.96 33.35 15.56
C GLU A 155 -3.63 32.62 14.26
N TRP A 156 -4.19 31.42 14.10
CA TRP A 156 -4.09 30.69 12.85
C TRP A 156 -5.21 31.13 11.92
N GLU A 157 -4.87 31.91 10.90
CA GLU A 157 -5.80 32.35 9.87
C GLU A 157 -6.15 31.17 8.96
N TYR A 158 -7.39 30.66 9.07
CA TYR A 158 -7.89 29.64 8.16
C TYR A 158 -8.27 30.28 6.83
N GLN A 159 -7.77 29.71 5.73
CA GLN A 159 -8.29 30.03 4.40
C GLN A 159 -9.64 29.33 4.25
N SER A 160 -10.73 30.02 4.60
CA SER A 160 -12.07 29.49 4.40
C SER A 160 -12.39 29.44 2.90
N PRO A 161 -12.66 28.27 2.30
CA PRO A 161 -12.97 28.17 0.89
C PRO A 161 -14.28 28.91 0.58
N THR A 162 -14.26 29.79 -0.41
CA THR A 162 -15.45 30.49 -0.89
C THR A 162 -16.37 29.53 -1.65
N VAL A 163 -17.67 29.82 -1.74
CA VAL A 163 -18.62 29.07 -2.59
C VAL A 163 -18.09 28.85 -4.02
N ALA A 164 -17.36 29.81 -4.58
CA ALA A 164 -16.71 29.69 -5.88
C ALA A 164 -15.73 28.49 -5.96
N THR A 165 -14.96 28.21 -4.90
CA THR A 165 -14.05 27.05 -4.87
C THR A 165 -14.83 25.74 -4.94
N PHE A 166 -15.96 25.63 -4.24
CA PHE A 166 -16.82 24.45 -4.30
C PHE A 166 -17.48 24.29 -5.67
N ILE A 167 -17.96 25.38 -6.28
CA ILE A 167 -18.52 25.36 -7.63
C ILE A 167 -17.44 24.98 -8.66
N ASN A 168 -16.20 25.41 -8.45
CA ASN A 168 -15.10 25.10 -9.36
C ASN A 168 -14.83 23.60 -9.48
N PHE A 169 -15.13 22.78 -8.45
CA PHE A 169 -15.01 21.31 -8.58
C PHE A 169 -15.96 20.70 -9.61
N TYR A 170 -17.06 21.39 -9.95
CA TYR A 170 -18.00 20.96 -10.99
C TYR A 170 -17.67 21.52 -12.37
N LYS A 171 -16.68 22.42 -12.48
CA LYS A 171 -16.28 22.96 -13.78
C LYS A 171 -15.54 21.87 -14.57
N PRO A 172 -15.85 21.72 -15.88
CA PRO A 172 -15.04 20.90 -16.76
C PRO A 172 -13.59 21.38 -16.74
N ILE A 173 -12.66 20.42 -16.75
CA ILE A 173 -11.24 20.70 -16.89
C ILE A 173 -11.00 21.30 -18.29
N ASP A 174 -10.08 22.25 -18.38
CA ASP A 174 -9.70 22.82 -19.68
C ASP A 174 -9.17 21.74 -20.62
N VAL A 175 -9.78 21.66 -21.80
CA VAL A 175 -9.55 20.61 -22.77
C VAL A 175 -8.17 20.74 -23.41
N GLU A 176 -7.67 21.97 -23.58
CA GLU A 176 -6.34 22.20 -24.17
C GLU A 176 -5.23 21.77 -23.20
N HIS A 177 -5.32 22.21 -21.94
CA HIS A 177 -4.41 21.78 -20.89
C HIS A 177 -4.42 20.25 -20.72
N LEU A 178 -5.61 19.63 -20.66
CA LEU A 178 -5.72 18.18 -20.50
C LEU A 178 -5.12 17.41 -21.69
N LYS A 179 -5.32 17.91 -22.92
CA LYS A 179 -4.69 17.31 -24.11
C LYS A 179 -3.18 17.34 -23.99
N GLU A 180 -2.60 18.51 -23.71
CA GLU A 180 -1.15 18.67 -23.60
C GLU A 180 -0.56 17.77 -22.50
N ASP A 181 -1.17 17.76 -21.32
CA ASP A 181 -0.75 16.90 -20.20
C ASP A 181 -0.78 15.41 -20.59
N ILE A 182 -1.88 14.93 -21.19
CA ILE A 182 -1.97 13.55 -21.67
C ILE A 182 -0.93 13.26 -22.76
N TYR A 183 -0.72 14.17 -23.72
CA TYR A 183 0.26 13.95 -24.79
C TYR A 183 1.69 13.84 -24.24
N THR A 184 2.08 14.71 -23.32
CA THR A 184 3.40 14.65 -22.67
C THR A 184 3.55 13.37 -21.86
N HIS A 185 2.55 13.00 -21.08
CA HIS A 185 2.56 11.77 -20.29
C HIS A 185 2.62 10.51 -21.19
N MET A 186 1.84 10.46 -22.27
CA MET A 186 1.86 9.35 -23.24
C MET A 186 3.20 9.22 -23.95
N LYS A 187 3.85 10.34 -24.30
CA LYS A 187 5.17 10.32 -24.91
C LYS A 187 6.21 9.70 -23.98
N ILE A 188 6.24 10.13 -22.70
CA ILE A 188 7.15 9.60 -21.69
C ILE A 188 6.87 8.11 -21.44
N PHE A 189 5.59 7.74 -21.33
CA PHE A 189 5.18 6.36 -21.12
C PHE A 189 5.60 5.44 -22.28
N GLN A 190 5.37 5.86 -23.53
CA GLN A 190 5.75 5.09 -24.71
C GLN A 190 7.27 4.90 -24.80
N GLN A 191 8.04 5.96 -24.53
CA GLN A 191 9.50 5.89 -24.50
C GLN A 191 9.97 4.83 -23.49
N ARG A 192 9.50 4.90 -22.24
CA ARG A 192 9.88 3.93 -21.21
C ARG A 192 9.38 2.51 -21.50
N GLU A 193 8.19 2.35 -22.08
CA GLU A 193 7.67 1.04 -22.47
C GLU A 193 8.56 0.40 -23.56
N GLN A 194 9.06 1.21 -24.49
CA GLN A 194 10.01 0.76 -25.52
C GLN A 194 11.35 0.35 -24.91
N GLU A 195 11.93 1.20 -24.06
CA GLU A 195 13.18 0.89 -23.33
C GLU A 195 13.06 -0.41 -22.51
N SER A 196 11.93 -0.63 -21.84
CA SER A 196 11.68 -1.86 -21.07
C SER A 196 11.54 -3.11 -21.95
N LYS A 197 10.90 -2.98 -23.12
CA LYS A 197 10.78 -4.07 -24.11
C LYS A 197 12.14 -4.44 -24.70
N GLU A 198 12.93 -3.44 -25.09
CA GLU A 198 14.28 -3.63 -25.63
C GLU A 198 15.18 -4.29 -24.60
N ALA A 199 15.15 -3.83 -23.34
CA ALA A 199 15.87 -4.46 -22.24
C ALA A 199 15.44 -5.92 -22.02
N ALA A 200 14.14 -6.20 -22.05
CA ALA A 200 13.62 -7.57 -21.86
C ALA A 200 13.96 -8.52 -23.02
N GLN A 201 14.10 -8.00 -24.25
CA GLN A 201 14.45 -8.78 -25.43
C GLN A 201 15.95 -8.89 -25.67
N SER A 202 16.74 -8.01 -25.05
CA SER A 202 18.20 -8.09 -25.08
C SER A 202 18.67 -9.45 -24.51
N SER A 203 19.76 -9.98 -25.06
CA SER A 203 20.32 -11.25 -24.58
C SER A 203 21.04 -11.02 -23.25
N ILE A 204 20.27 -11.08 -22.16
CA ILE A 204 20.80 -10.99 -20.80
C ILE A 204 21.45 -12.33 -20.48
N VAL A 205 22.78 -12.31 -20.34
CA VAL A 205 23.62 -13.44 -19.89
C VAL A 205 24.07 -13.17 -18.46
N ASP A 206 23.88 -14.14 -17.59
CA ASP A 206 24.26 -14.05 -16.17
C ASP A 206 25.77 -14.26 -15.96
N GLU A 207 26.28 -13.99 -14.75
CA GLU A 207 27.70 -14.21 -14.38
C GLU A 207 28.14 -15.67 -14.57
N ASP A 208 27.22 -16.62 -14.35
CA ASP A 208 27.41 -18.06 -14.58
C ASP A 208 27.18 -18.50 -16.05
N GLY A 209 26.91 -17.56 -16.96
CA GLY A 209 26.75 -17.82 -18.40
C GLY A 209 25.37 -18.32 -18.84
N PHE A 210 24.35 -18.27 -17.98
CA PHE A 210 22.97 -18.64 -18.36
C PHE A 210 22.26 -17.51 -19.11
N THR A 211 21.56 -17.86 -20.20
CA THR A 211 20.71 -16.94 -20.95
C THR A 211 19.27 -16.93 -20.44
N LEU A 212 18.71 -15.75 -20.21
CA LEU A 212 17.31 -15.62 -19.78
C LEU A 212 16.36 -15.95 -20.94
N VAL A 213 15.50 -16.97 -20.76
CA VAL A 213 14.44 -17.29 -21.73
C VAL A 213 13.27 -16.34 -21.56
N VAL A 214 13.06 -15.48 -22.55
CA VAL A 214 11.95 -14.53 -22.58
C VAL A 214 10.98 -14.90 -23.69
N GLY A 215 9.67 -14.87 -23.40
CA GLY A 215 8.65 -15.13 -24.42
C GLY A 215 8.52 -13.93 -25.37
N HIS A 216 8.28 -14.19 -26.66
CA HIS A 216 8.23 -13.18 -27.73
C HIS A 216 7.36 -11.94 -27.42
N ASN A 217 6.21 -12.12 -26.77
CA ASN A 217 5.27 -11.02 -26.45
C ASN A 217 5.48 -10.41 -25.05
N THR A 218 6.58 -10.72 -24.40
CA THR A 218 6.86 -10.22 -23.04
C THR A 218 7.37 -8.80 -23.13
N LYS A 219 6.72 -7.88 -22.40
CA LYS A 219 7.03 -6.45 -22.46
C LYS A 219 7.97 -5.95 -21.37
N SER A 220 8.05 -6.65 -20.24
CA SER A 220 8.82 -6.22 -19.07
C SER A 220 9.28 -7.42 -18.26
N LEU A 221 10.51 -7.36 -17.75
CA LEU A 221 11.12 -8.35 -16.87
C LEU A 221 10.33 -8.51 -15.56
N ASN A 222 9.83 -7.41 -15.00
CA ASN A 222 9.05 -7.46 -13.75
C ASN A 222 7.70 -8.16 -13.93
N SER A 223 7.13 -8.17 -15.14
CA SER A 223 5.96 -9.01 -15.46
C SER A 223 6.28 -10.50 -15.35
N ILE A 224 7.49 -10.92 -15.78
CA ILE A 224 7.96 -12.30 -15.64
C ILE A 224 8.13 -12.64 -14.16
N ARG A 225 8.81 -11.76 -13.40
CA ARG A 225 9.04 -11.92 -11.96
C ARG A 225 7.73 -12.10 -11.18
N LYS A 226 6.74 -11.21 -11.40
CA LYS A 226 5.41 -11.31 -10.76
C LYS A 226 4.69 -12.60 -11.13
N LYS A 227 4.78 -13.07 -12.39
CA LYS A 227 4.18 -14.34 -12.82
C LYS A 227 4.81 -15.56 -12.14
N ILE A 228 6.14 -15.57 -11.99
CA ILE A 228 6.87 -16.65 -11.31
C ILE A 228 6.55 -16.65 -9.81
N LEU A 229 6.53 -15.47 -9.18
CA LEU A 229 6.17 -15.33 -7.76
C LEU A 229 4.75 -15.85 -7.49
N ASN A 230 3.78 -15.48 -8.33
CA ASN A 230 2.38 -15.90 -8.17
C ASN A 230 2.13 -17.36 -8.55
N LYS A 231 3.02 -17.96 -9.35
CA LYS A 231 2.96 -19.37 -9.73
C LYS A 231 4.28 -20.02 -9.40
N ASN A 232 4.45 -20.38 -8.11
CA ASN A 232 5.65 -21.08 -7.68
C ASN A 232 5.84 -22.34 -8.56
N PRO A 233 6.87 -22.40 -9.41
CA PRO A 233 7.07 -23.52 -10.32
C PRO A 233 7.33 -24.84 -9.57
N LEU A 234 7.84 -24.76 -8.34
CA LEU A 234 8.06 -25.91 -7.45
C LEU A 234 6.74 -26.50 -6.92
N SER A 235 5.67 -25.70 -6.85
CA SER A 235 4.33 -26.19 -6.43
C SER A 235 3.70 -27.18 -7.41
N LYS A 236 4.27 -27.34 -8.62
CA LYS A 236 3.91 -28.41 -9.56
C LYS A 236 4.51 -29.77 -9.17
N HIS A 237 5.59 -29.76 -8.41
CA HIS A 237 6.29 -30.96 -7.92
C HIS A 237 6.01 -31.24 -6.45
N GLU A 238 5.45 -30.28 -5.71
CA GLU A 238 4.81 -30.59 -4.44
C GLU A 238 3.66 -31.58 -4.69
N ASN A 239 3.73 -32.71 -4.01
CA ASN A 239 2.73 -33.77 -4.02
C ASN A 239 1.40 -33.22 -3.46
N LYS A 240 0.65 -32.48 -4.27
CA LYS A 240 -0.76 -32.23 -4.00
C LYS A 240 -1.40 -33.61 -3.93
N GLN A 241 -1.95 -33.96 -2.77
CA GLN A 241 -2.84 -35.11 -2.64
C GLN A 241 -3.93 -34.93 -3.69
N ALA A 242 -3.79 -35.65 -4.81
CA ALA A 242 -4.72 -35.51 -5.92
C ALA A 242 -6.11 -35.92 -5.41
N PRO A 243 -7.19 -35.22 -5.82
CA PRO A 243 -8.53 -35.66 -5.48
C PRO A 243 -8.71 -37.11 -5.99
N PRO A 244 -9.42 -37.98 -5.26
CA PRO A 244 -9.49 -39.42 -5.54
C PRO A 244 -10.09 -39.77 -6.92
N SER A 245 -10.59 -38.79 -7.67
CA SER A 245 -11.18 -38.91 -9.00
C SER A 245 -10.23 -38.56 -10.16
N ALA A 246 -9.03 -38.03 -9.89
CA ALA A 246 -8.07 -37.73 -10.93
C ALA A 246 -7.35 -39.02 -11.36
N VAL A 247 -7.80 -39.63 -12.46
CA VAL A 247 -7.05 -40.72 -13.09
C VAL A 247 -5.71 -40.15 -13.56
N ASP A 248 -4.62 -40.60 -12.93
CA ASP A 248 -3.27 -40.21 -13.31
C ASP A 248 -3.04 -40.53 -14.80
N LYS A 249 -3.04 -39.49 -15.64
CA LYS A 249 -2.85 -39.61 -17.10
C LYS A 249 -1.54 -40.30 -17.50
N LYS A 250 -0.58 -40.41 -16.55
CA LYS A 250 0.72 -41.05 -16.74
C LYS A 250 0.80 -42.47 -16.18
N VAL A 251 -0.15 -42.88 -15.33
CA VAL A 251 -0.15 -44.24 -14.78
C VAL A 251 -0.82 -45.16 -15.80
N LYS A 252 0.01 -45.91 -16.53
CA LYS A 252 -0.47 -46.97 -17.42
C LYS A 252 -1.18 -48.04 -16.59
N LYS A 253 -2.43 -48.35 -16.93
CA LYS A 253 -3.13 -49.52 -16.40
C LYS A 253 -2.49 -50.77 -17.02
N ASP A 254 -2.28 -51.81 -16.21
CA ASP A 254 -1.68 -53.10 -16.58
C ASP A 254 -0.18 -53.10 -16.94
N PHE A 255 0.58 -52.06 -16.59
CA PHE A 255 2.04 -52.09 -16.80
C PHE A 255 2.76 -52.98 -15.79
N TYR A 256 2.30 -52.99 -14.53
CA TYR A 256 2.97 -53.73 -13.47
C TYR A 256 2.29 -55.07 -13.19
N ARG A 257 3.11 -56.09 -12.88
CA ARG A 257 2.63 -57.45 -12.56
C ARG A 257 1.66 -57.48 -11.37
N PHE A 258 1.78 -56.55 -10.43
CA PHE A 258 0.85 -56.47 -9.29
C PHE A 258 -0.55 -56.00 -9.73
N GLN A 259 -0.65 -55.07 -10.69
CA GLN A 259 -1.93 -54.62 -11.26
C GLN A 259 -2.64 -55.78 -11.97
N ILE A 260 -1.88 -56.58 -12.72
CA ILE A 260 -2.40 -57.80 -13.38
C ILE A 260 -2.87 -58.83 -12.34
N ARG A 261 -2.15 -59.01 -11.23
CA ARG A 261 -2.57 -59.92 -10.15
C ARG A 261 -3.82 -59.42 -9.44
N GLU A 262 -3.91 -58.14 -9.13
CA GLU A 262 -5.10 -57.55 -8.51
C GLU A 262 -6.32 -57.66 -9.41
N ARG A 263 -6.18 -57.38 -10.71
CA ARG A 263 -7.27 -57.57 -11.68
C ARG A 263 -7.75 -59.01 -11.71
N LYS A 264 -6.84 -59.99 -11.81
CA LYS A 264 -7.20 -61.41 -11.75
C LYS A 264 -7.87 -61.79 -10.44
N LYS A 265 -7.41 -61.24 -9.31
CA LYS A 265 -8.02 -61.49 -8.00
C LYS A 265 -9.44 -60.93 -7.92
N LEU A 266 -9.67 -59.73 -8.46
CA LEU A 266 -10.98 -59.11 -8.56
C LEU A 266 -11.93 -59.92 -9.46
N GLU A 267 -11.46 -60.35 -10.64
CA GLU A 267 -12.22 -61.20 -11.56
C GLU A 267 -12.63 -62.52 -10.91
N ILE A 268 -11.69 -63.21 -10.25
CA ILE A 268 -11.98 -64.46 -9.52
C ILE A 268 -13.01 -64.21 -8.41
N ASN A 269 -12.87 -63.12 -7.65
CA ASN A 269 -13.81 -62.81 -6.58
C ASN A 269 -15.22 -62.53 -7.13
N GLN A 270 -15.34 -61.76 -8.21
CA GLN A 270 -16.62 -61.54 -8.90
C GLN A 270 -17.25 -62.83 -9.42
N LEU A 271 -16.44 -63.79 -9.87
CA LEU A 271 -16.92 -65.09 -10.34
C LEU A 271 -17.45 -65.92 -9.17
N LEU A 272 -16.77 -65.90 -8.02
CA LEU A 272 -17.23 -66.55 -6.79
C LEU A 272 -18.51 -65.92 -6.23
N THR A 273 -18.67 -64.59 -6.29
CA THR A 273 -19.90 -63.93 -5.86
C THR A 273 -21.07 -64.30 -6.77
N LYS A 274 -20.89 -64.23 -8.09
CA LYS A 274 -21.91 -64.66 -9.07
C LYS A 274 -22.29 -66.14 -8.88
N PHE A 275 -21.32 -67.01 -8.62
CA PHE A 275 -21.61 -68.41 -8.36
C PHE A 275 -22.45 -68.62 -7.08
N LYS A 276 -22.18 -67.85 -6.01
CA LYS A 276 -23.00 -67.90 -4.80
C LYS A 276 -24.41 -67.41 -5.05
N GLU A 277 -24.56 -66.31 -5.80
CA GLU A 277 -25.86 -65.79 -6.22
C GLU A 277 -26.64 -66.81 -7.04
N ASP A 278 -25.99 -67.47 -8.01
CA ASP A 278 -26.61 -68.54 -8.81
C ASP A 278 -27.01 -69.75 -7.96
N GLN A 279 -26.18 -70.14 -6.98
CA GLN A 279 -26.53 -71.19 -6.02
C GLN A 279 -27.75 -70.82 -5.18
N GLU A 280 -27.84 -69.57 -4.74
CA GLU A 280 -29.01 -69.05 -4.00
C GLU A 280 -30.26 -69.02 -4.89
N GLN A 281 -30.15 -68.57 -6.14
CA GLN A 281 -31.25 -68.62 -7.10
C GLN A 281 -31.73 -70.05 -7.34
N ILE A 282 -30.80 -71.00 -7.51
CA ILE A 282 -31.13 -72.43 -7.67
C ILE A 282 -31.83 -72.96 -6.42
N LYS A 283 -31.39 -72.61 -5.20
CA LYS A 283 -32.08 -73.00 -3.96
C LYS A 283 -33.51 -72.48 -3.93
N VAL A 284 -33.72 -71.22 -4.31
CA VAL A 284 -35.07 -70.62 -4.41
C VAL A 284 -35.92 -71.34 -5.46
N MET A 285 -35.38 -71.65 -6.64
CA MET A 285 -36.09 -72.39 -7.69
C MET A 285 -36.43 -73.82 -7.27
N LYS A 286 -35.52 -74.51 -6.56
CA LYS A 286 -35.77 -75.84 -5.98
C LYS A 286 -36.86 -75.81 -4.91
N ALA A 287 -36.83 -74.82 -4.00
CA ALA A 287 -37.89 -74.63 -3.01
C ALA A 287 -39.27 -74.38 -3.66
N LYS A 288 -39.29 -73.64 -4.76
CA LYS A 288 -40.49 -73.40 -5.58
C LYS A 288 -40.87 -74.58 -6.51
N ARG A 289 -40.14 -75.70 -6.48
CA ARG A 289 -40.29 -76.87 -7.38
C ARG A 289 -40.28 -76.53 -8.88
N LYS A 290 -39.58 -75.46 -9.27
CA LYS A 290 -39.48 -74.97 -10.66
C LYS A 290 -38.08 -75.19 -11.27
N PHE A 291 -37.19 -75.90 -10.59
CA PHE A 291 -35.84 -76.17 -11.08
C PHE A 291 -35.83 -77.44 -11.96
N ASN A 292 -35.51 -77.30 -13.25
CA ASN A 292 -35.30 -78.43 -14.17
C ASN A 292 -33.85 -78.46 -14.69
N PRO A 293 -33.02 -79.45 -14.29
CA PRO A 293 -31.60 -79.48 -14.64
C PRO A 293 -31.26 -80.04 -16.03
N TYR A 294 -32.22 -80.60 -16.79
CA TYR A 294 -31.95 -81.34 -18.03
C TYR A 294 -32.85 -80.95 -19.22
N THR A 295 -33.38 -79.73 -19.23
CA THR A 295 -33.96 -79.10 -20.44
C THR A 295 -33.04 -78.02 -20.96
#